data_AF-A0A9E2QFE9-F1
#
_entry.id   AF-A0A9E2QFE9-F1
#
_cell.length_a   1.000
_cell.length_b   1.000
_cell.length_c   1.000
_cell.angle_alpha   90.00
_cell.angle_beta   90.00
_cell.angle_gamma   90.00
#
_symmetry.space_group_name_H-M   'P 1'
#
loop_
_entity.id
_entity.type
_entity.pdbx_description
1 polymer ?
#
loop_
_entity_poly.entity_id
_entity_poly.type
_entity_poly.pdbx_seq_one_letter_code
_entity_poly.pdbx_strand_id
1 'polypeptide(L)' 'MPVHKGQGSEFENIFLILPDKDYPVLSRELIYTAITRASQSVTILGKEEVLRTSISRVIKRKSGLHDSLWGGRSL' A
#
# COMPACT_ATOMS: atom_id res chain seq x y z
N MET A 1 2.03 3.31 14.84
CA MET A 1 2.05 4.50 13.96
C MET A 1 1.36 4.16 12.64
N PRO A 2 0.45 4.99 12.10
CA PRO A 2 -0.13 4.76 10.78
C PRO A 2 0.95 4.78 9.69
N VAL A 3 0.80 3.96 8.66
CA VAL A 3 1.80 3.83 7.57
C VAL A 3 2.15 5.18 6.94
N HIS A 4 1.15 6.05 6.75
CA HIS A 4 1.34 7.38 6.18
C HIS A 4 2.17 8.34 7.07
N LYS A 5 2.24 8.10 8.38
CA LYS A 5 3.07 8.90 9.31
C LYS A 5 4.51 8.40 9.41
N GLY A 6 4.77 7.15 9.01
CA GLY A 6 6.11 6.56 8.97
C GLY A 6 6.84 6.73 7.63
N GLN A 7 6.35 7.59 6.73
CA GLN A 7 7.00 7.83 5.45
C GLN A 7 8.39 8.47 5.66
N GLY A 8 9.42 7.87 5.08
CA GLY A 8 10.81 8.32 5.23
C GLY A 8 11.54 7.78 6.46
N SER A 9 10.85 7.09 7.37
CA SER A 9 11.47 6.33 8.46
C SER A 9 11.77 4.89 8.03
N GLU A 10 12.66 4.22 8.75
CA GLU A 10 12.97 2.80 8.62
C GLU A 10 13.08 2.20 10.03
N PHE A 11 12.66 0.95 10.19
CA PHE A 11 12.66 0.24 11.47
C PHE A 11 13.20 -1.18 11.28
N GLU A 12 13.93 -1.71 12.25
CA GLU A 12 14.45 -3.10 12.15
C GLU A 12 13.31 -4.12 12.01
N ASN A 13 12.32 -4.02 12.89
CA ASN A 13 11.21 -4.96 12.96
C ASN A 13 9.88 -4.19 12.95
N ILE A 14 8.94 -4.62 12.10
CA ILE A 14 7.60 -4.03 12.02
C ILE A 14 6.52 -5.04 12.38
N PHE A 15 5.58 -4.61 13.21
CA PHE A 15 4.29 -5.27 13.39
C PHE A 15 3.23 -4.53 12.56
N LEU A 16 2.76 -5.17 11.49
CA LEU A 16 1.68 -4.65 10.65
C LEU A 16 0.35 -5.23 11.13
N ILE A 17 -0.44 -4.38 11.79
CA ILE A 17 -1.76 -4.75 12.30
C ILE A 17 -2.82 -4.38 11.26
N LEU A 18 -3.53 -5.39 10.75
CA LEU A 18 -4.66 -5.22 9.85
C LEU A 18 -5.96 -5.18 10.65
N PRO A 19 -6.97 -4.42 10.21
CA PRO A 19 -8.29 -4.46 10.80
C PRO A 19 -9.01 -5.80 10.53
N ASP A 20 -10.04 -6.11 11.31
CA ASP A 20 -10.81 -7.36 11.20
C ASP A 20 -11.69 -7.49 9.95
N LYS A 21 -11.82 -6.40 9.19
CA LYS A 21 -12.60 -6.32 7.96
C LYS A 21 -11.88 -5.49 6.91
N ASP A 22 -12.21 -5.72 5.66
CA ASP A 22 -11.67 -4.96 4.55
C ASP A 22 -12.18 -3.50 4.55
N TYR A 23 -11.29 -2.58 4.18
CA TYR A 23 -11.58 -1.16 4.04
C TYR A 23 -10.96 -0.63 2.74
N PRO A 24 -11.58 0.34 2.04
CA PRO A 24 -11.07 0.86 0.76
C PRO A 24 -9.64 1.42 0.81
N VAL A 25 -9.19 1.87 1.99
CA VAL A 25 -7.83 2.38 2.21
C VAL A 25 -6.77 1.26 2.13
N LEU A 26 -7.15 0.03 2.47
CA LEU A 26 -6.26 -1.13 2.36
C LEU A 26 -6.05 -1.46 0.89
N SER A 27 -4.80 -1.38 0.45
CA SER A 27 -4.41 -1.54 -0.95
C SER A 27 -3.04 -2.19 -1.02
N ARG A 28 -2.70 -2.75 -2.19
CA ARG A 28 -1.38 -3.34 -2.41
C ARG A 28 -0.27 -2.34 -2.12
N GLU A 29 -0.43 -1.10 -2.55
CA GLU A 29 0.56 -0.03 -2.39
C GLU A 29 0.74 0.35 -0.91
N LEU A 30 -0.34 0.36 -0.12
CA LEU A 30 -0.25 0.63 1.32
C LEU A 30 0.48 -0.50 2.05
N ILE A 31 0.14 -1.76 1.75
CA ILE A 31 0.79 -2.94 2.34
C ILE A 31 2.26 -3.00 1.92
N TYR A 32 2.57 -2.78 0.65
CA TYR A 32 3.94 -2.72 0.13
C TYR A 32 4.75 -1.63 0.84
N THR A 33 4.18 -0.44 1.00
CA THR A 33 4.84 0.66 1.72
C THR A 33 5.15 0.24 3.15
N ALA A 34 4.18 -0.33 3.88
CA ALA A 34 4.38 -0.78 5.25
C ALA A 34 5.49 -1.84 5.37
N ILE A 35 5.51 -2.82 4.47
CA ILE A 35 6.53 -3.88 4.44
C ILE A 35 7.92 -3.31 4.16
N THR A 36 8.05 -2.42 3.18
CA THR A 36 9.34 -1.80 2.81
C THR A 36 9.85 -0.76 3.82
N ARG A 37 9.13 -0.51 4.92
CA ARG A 37 9.66 0.25 6.06
C ARG A 37 10.47 -0.62 7.03
N ALA A 38 10.39 -1.95 6.91
CA ALA A 38 11.16 -2.86 7.74
C ALA A 38 12.51 -3.19 7.10
N SER A 39 13.59 -3.14 7.88
CA SER A 39 14.94 -3.46 7.40
C SER A 39 15.35 -4.91 7.64
N GLN A 40 14.71 -5.60 8.59
CA GLN A 40 14.99 -7.00 8.91
C GLN A 40 13.76 -7.89 8.83
N SER A 41 12.67 -7.56 9.54
CA SER A 41 11.51 -8.45 9.61
C SER A 41 10.16 -7.73 9.69
N VAL A 42 9.12 -8.43 9.21
CA VAL A 42 7.73 -7.99 9.30
C VAL A 42 6.89 -9.12 9.90
N THR A 43 6.14 -8.82 10.94
CA THR A 43 5.07 -9.67 11.48
C THR A 43 3.72 -9.06 11.12
N ILE A 44 2.85 -9.83 10.46
CA ILE A 44 1.51 -9.37 10.08
C ILE A 44 0.49 -9.98 11.05
N LEU A 45 -0.30 -9.13 11.68
CA LEU A 45 -1.37 -9.51 12.60
C LEU A 45 -2.72 -9.15 11.96
N GLY A 46 -3.54 -10.15 11.68
CA GLY A 46 -4.87 -9.96 11.11
C GLY A 46 -5.37 -11.19 10.36
N LYS A 47 -6.56 -11.09 9.78
CA LYS A 47 -7.14 -12.19 9.01
C LYS A 47 -6.49 -12.33 7.64
N GLU A 48 -6.23 -13.56 7.24
CA GLU A 48 -5.64 -13.87 5.93
C GLU A 48 -6.51 -13.34 4.77
N GLU A 49 -7.83 -13.44 4.89
CA GLU A 49 -8.78 -12.92 3.89
C GLU A 49 -8.62 -11.41 3.64
N VAL A 50 -8.37 -10.63 4.70
CA VAL A 50 -8.19 -9.18 4.62
C VAL A 50 -6.88 -8.88 3.92
N LEU A 51 -5.80 -9.59 4.26
CA LEU A 51 -4.53 -9.45 3.58
C LEU A 51 -4.66 -9.78 2.08
N ARG A 52 -5.26 -10.93 1.74
CA ARG A 52 -5.47 -11.37 0.35
C ARG A 52 -6.28 -10.37 -0.47
N THR A 53 -7.35 -9.82 0.11
CA THR A 53 -8.17 -8.79 -0.53
C THR A 53 -7.41 -7.48 -0.70
N SER A 54 -6.62 -7.09 0.31
CA SER A 54 -5.82 -5.87 0.27
C SER A 54 -4.77 -5.92 -0.83
N ILE A 55 -4.04 -7.04 -0.97
CA ILE A 55 -3.00 -7.19 -1.99
C ILE A 55 -3.57 -7.39 -3.41
N SER A 56 -4.82 -7.82 -3.57
CA SER A 56 -5.44 -7.92 -4.90
C SER A 56 -5.91 -6.57 -5.42
N ARG A 57 -6.19 -5.60 -4.53
CA ARG A 57 -6.61 -4.23 -4.88
C ARG A 57 -5.44 -3.39 -5.40
N VAL A 58 -5.57 -2.89 -6.63
CA VAL A 58 -4.66 -1.91 -7.26
C VAL A 58 -5.30 -0.53 -7.21
N ILE A 59 -4.56 0.49 -6.78
CA ILE A 59 -5.07 1.87 -6.76
C ILE A 59 -5.08 2.42 -8.19
N LYS A 60 -6.28 2.75 -8.69
CA LYS A 60 -6.41 3.55 -9.91
C LYS A 60 -6.27 5.02 -9.56
N ARG A 61 -5.15 5.63 -9.97
CA ARG A 61 -4.93 7.07 -9.83
C ARG A 61 -5.70 7.80 -10.93
N LYS A 62 -6.68 8.62 -10.54
CA LYS A 62 -7.28 9.60 -11.44
C LYS A 62 -6.41 10.85 -11.46
N SER A 63 -5.72 11.09 -12.56
CA SER A 63 -5.00 12.35 -12.82
C SER A 63 -5.02 12.65 -14.31
N GLY A 64 -5.00 13.94 -14.68
CA GLY A 64 -4.86 14.36 -16.09
C GLY A 64 -3.42 14.28 -16.61
N LEU A 65 -2.47 13.80 -15.80
CA LEU A 65 -1.05 13.81 -16.14
C LEU A 65 -0.73 12.84 -17.28
N HIS A 66 -1.38 11.67 -17.28
CA HIS A 66 -1.24 10.70 -18.37
C HIS A 66 -1.66 11.33 -19.71
N ASP A 67 -2.83 11.97 -19.74
CA ASP A 67 -3.35 12.56 -20.97
C ASP A 67 -2.52 13.79 -21.40
N SER A 68 -2.03 14.59 -20.45
CA SER A 68 -1.19 15.75 -20.73
C SER A 68 0.17 15.41 -21.33
N LEU A 69 0.76 14.27 -20.95
CA LEU A 69 2.11 13.89 -21.37
C LEU A 69 2.10 12.86 -22.52
N TRP A 70 1.05 12.04 -22.65
CA TRP A 70 0.94 10.98 -23.65
C TRP A 70 -0.27 11.11 -24.60
N GLY A 71 -1.27 11.95 -24.30
CA GLY A 71 -2.48 12.14 -25.13
C GLY A 71 -2.30 12.97 -26.41
N GLY A 72 -1.08 13.48 -26.67
CA GLY A 72 -0.75 14.31 -27.84
C GLY A 72 -0.19 13.56 -29.05
N ARG A 73 -0.11 12.23 -29.06
CA ARG A 73 0.32 11.44 -30.22
C ARG A 73 -0.59 10.23 -30.42
N SER A 74 -1.69 10.44 -31.13
CA SER A 74 -2.29 9.36 -31.91
C SER A 74 -1.48 9.25 -33.20
N LEU A 75 -0.77 8.14 -33.36
CA LEU A 75 -0.49 7.58 -34.68
C LEU A 75 -1.75 6.85 -35.16
#